data_AF-A0A836FNW6-F1
#
_entry.id   AF-A0A836FNW6-F1
#
_cell.length_a   1.000
_cell.length_b   1.000
_cell.length_c   1.000
_cell.angle_alpha   90.00
_cell.angle_beta   90.00
_cell.angle_gamma   90.00
#
_symmetry.space_group_name_H-M   'P 1'
#
loop_
_entity.id
_entity.type
_entity.pdbx_description
1 polymer ?
#
loop_
_entity_poly.entity_id
_entity_poly.type
_entity_poly.pdbx_seq_one_letter_code
_entity_poly.pdbx_strand_id
1 'polypeptide(L)'
;MYVCTYIRTYIHTYIHTYVHTYIRTYIHTYIHTYIHTYIHTYIHTYIHTYIHTYIHTYIHTYIHTYIHTYIHTYIHTYIHTYIHTYIHTYIHTYIHTYIHTYIHTYIHTYIHTYIHTYIHTYIHTYIHTYIHTYIHTYIHTYIHTYIHTYIRTYIHTYIRIYVHTYVRTYIHIRPVFLFLHSLN
;
A
#
# COMPACT_ATOMS: atom_id res chain seq x y z
N MET A 1 104.51 4.25 -78.46
CA MET A 1 103.80 5.32 -77.70
C MET A 1 102.27 5.19 -77.79
N TYR A 2 101.69 5.11 -79.00
CA TYR A 2 100.24 5.00 -79.25
C TYR A 2 99.52 3.82 -78.56
N VAL A 3 100.12 2.61 -78.59
CA VAL A 3 99.52 1.41 -77.98
C VAL A 3 99.41 1.56 -76.46
N CYS A 4 100.44 2.13 -75.84
CA CYS A 4 100.49 2.31 -74.39
C CYS A 4 99.48 3.37 -73.91
N THR A 5 99.32 4.46 -74.66
CA THR A 5 98.28 5.47 -74.37
C THR A 5 96.87 4.93 -74.59
N TYR A 6 96.64 4.16 -75.66
CA TYR A 6 95.34 3.56 -75.95
C TYR A 6 94.91 2.54 -74.88
N ILE A 7 95.83 1.64 -74.49
CA ILE A 7 95.59 0.68 -73.40
C ILE A 7 95.31 1.43 -72.09
N ARG A 8 96.09 2.46 -71.77
CA ARG A 8 95.88 3.25 -70.54
C ARG A 8 94.53 3.97 -70.54
N THR A 9 94.14 4.59 -71.65
CA THR A 9 92.84 5.26 -71.77
C THR A 9 91.69 4.27 -71.74
N TYR A 10 91.81 3.12 -72.40
CA TYR A 10 90.78 2.09 -72.44
C TYR A 10 90.59 1.44 -71.06
N ILE A 11 91.67 1.09 -70.38
CA ILE A 11 91.61 0.56 -69.02
C ILE A 11 91.05 1.62 -68.07
N HIS A 12 91.48 2.88 -68.18
CA HIS A 12 90.97 3.94 -67.34
C HIS A 12 89.48 4.20 -67.58
N THR A 13 89.03 4.31 -68.82
CA THR A 13 87.60 4.52 -69.11
C THR A 13 86.78 3.31 -68.75
N TYR A 14 87.23 2.09 -69.03
CA TYR A 14 86.51 0.86 -68.68
C TYR A 14 86.40 0.69 -67.17
N ILE A 15 87.51 0.79 -66.43
CA ILE A 15 87.49 0.69 -64.97
C ILE A 15 86.68 1.84 -64.39
N HIS A 16 86.94 3.09 -64.79
CA HIS A 16 86.22 4.23 -64.24
C HIS A 16 84.73 4.12 -64.53
N THR A 17 84.31 3.91 -65.77
CA THR A 17 82.88 3.82 -66.10
C THR A 17 82.24 2.61 -65.48
N TYR A 18 82.81 1.41 -65.60
CA TYR A 18 82.22 0.19 -65.08
C TYR A 18 82.15 0.22 -63.56
N VAL A 19 83.27 0.50 -62.88
CA VAL A 19 83.31 0.53 -61.41
C VAL A 19 82.48 1.68 -60.88
N HIS A 20 82.60 2.89 -61.41
CA HIS A 20 81.83 4.03 -60.90
C HIS A 20 80.33 3.85 -61.16
N THR A 21 79.93 3.43 -62.36
CA THR A 21 78.49 3.26 -62.65
C THR A 21 77.92 2.08 -61.89
N TYR A 22 78.61 0.94 -61.83
CA TYR A 22 78.14 -0.24 -61.11
C TYR A 22 78.06 0.00 -59.61
N ILE A 23 79.11 0.56 -58.99
CA ILE A 23 79.10 0.89 -57.57
C ILE A 23 78.02 1.93 -57.28
N ARG A 24 77.92 2.99 -58.09
CA ARG A 24 76.92 4.03 -57.87
C ARG A 24 75.51 3.51 -58.03
N THR A 25 75.21 2.71 -59.06
CA THR A 25 73.87 2.15 -59.26
C THR A 25 73.56 1.11 -58.20
N TYR A 26 74.49 0.22 -57.86
CA TYR A 26 74.27 -0.80 -56.84
C TYR A 26 74.08 -0.18 -55.46
N ILE A 27 74.96 0.72 -55.03
CA ILE A 27 74.83 1.43 -53.75
C ILE A 27 73.57 2.27 -53.74
N HIS A 28 73.31 3.05 -54.80
CA HIS A 28 72.13 3.91 -54.82
C HIS A 28 70.84 3.10 -54.80
N THR A 29 70.72 2.08 -55.65
CA THR A 29 69.52 1.25 -55.70
C THR A 29 69.35 0.45 -54.42
N TYR A 30 70.40 -0.21 -53.92
CA TYR A 30 70.31 -1.03 -52.72
C TYR A 30 70.01 -0.18 -51.48
N ILE A 31 70.75 0.91 -51.26
CA ILE A 31 70.51 1.79 -50.11
C ILE A 31 69.16 2.47 -50.24
N HIS A 32 68.82 3.04 -51.41
CA HIS A 32 67.54 3.71 -51.58
C HIS A 32 66.37 2.74 -51.42
N THR A 33 66.40 1.58 -52.09
CA THR A 33 65.31 0.61 -51.97
C THR A 33 65.23 0.04 -50.57
N TYR A 34 66.34 -0.35 -49.94
CA TYR A 34 66.33 -0.91 -48.59
C TYR A 34 65.85 0.12 -47.56
N ILE A 35 66.42 1.33 -47.56
CA ILE A 35 66.01 2.38 -46.62
C ILE A 35 64.56 2.79 -46.89
N HIS A 36 64.20 3.07 -48.14
CA HIS A 36 62.85 3.49 -48.47
C HIS A 36 61.83 2.41 -48.13
N THR A 37 62.05 1.16 -48.54
CA THR A 37 61.11 0.07 -48.25
C THR A 37 61.05 -0.22 -46.77
N TYR A 38 62.18 -0.34 -46.07
CA TYR A 38 62.19 -0.65 -44.64
C TYR A 38 61.57 0.47 -43.82
N ILE A 39 61.99 1.72 -44.03
CA ILE A 39 61.44 2.86 -43.28
C ILE A 39 59.97 3.07 -43.63
N HIS A 40 59.62 3.07 -44.92
CA HIS A 40 58.22 3.27 -45.31
C HIS A 40 57.34 2.15 -44.80
N THR A 41 57.71 0.88 -44.98
CA THR A 41 56.88 -0.25 -44.52
C THR A 41 56.83 -0.28 -43.00
N TYR A 42 57.94 -0.12 -42.29
CA TYR A 42 57.96 -0.16 -40.83
C TYR A 42 57.17 1.00 -40.24
N ILE A 43 57.42 2.24 -40.68
CA ILE A 43 56.70 3.41 -40.17
C ILE A 43 55.22 3.32 -40.54
N HIS A 44 54.90 3.02 -41.80
CA HIS A 44 53.50 2.93 -42.22
C HIS A 44 52.77 1.81 -41.49
N THR A 45 53.34 0.60 -41.42
CA THR A 45 52.69 -0.51 -40.71
C THR A 45 52.60 -0.23 -39.22
N TYR A 46 53.65 0.24 -38.57
CA TYR A 46 53.63 0.53 -37.14
C TYR A 46 52.65 1.64 -36.80
N ILE A 47 52.73 2.78 -37.48
CA ILE A 47 51.82 3.91 -37.24
C ILE A 47 50.38 3.51 -37.58
N HIS A 48 50.15 2.91 -38.74
CA HIS A 48 48.80 2.53 -39.15
C HIS A 48 48.23 1.48 -38.21
N THR A 49 48.94 0.40 -37.93
CA THR A 49 48.43 -0.66 -37.04
C THR A 49 48.27 -0.14 -35.62
N TYR A 50 49.26 0.55 -35.05
CA TYR A 50 49.19 1.02 -33.67
C TYR A 50 48.09 2.07 -33.51
N ILE A 51 48.07 3.10 -34.35
CA ILE A 51 47.05 4.16 -34.25
C ILE A 51 45.67 3.58 -34.55
N HIS A 52 45.51 2.81 -35.63
CA HIS A 52 44.20 2.26 -35.97
C HIS A 52 43.71 1.30 -34.89
N THR A 53 44.55 0.36 -34.43
CA THR A 53 44.13 -0.59 -33.39
C THR A 53 43.89 0.12 -32.06
N TYR A 54 44.75 1.03 -31.64
CA TYR A 54 44.58 1.73 -30.37
C TYR A 54 43.34 2.63 -30.39
N ILE A 55 43.18 3.46 -31.42
CA ILE A 55 42.02 4.34 -31.55
C ILE A 55 40.75 3.51 -31.68
N HIS A 56 40.73 2.52 -32.57
CA HIS A 56 39.55 1.69 -32.77
C HIS A 56 39.19 0.93 -31.50
N THR A 57 40.15 0.25 -30.87
CA THR A 57 39.87 -0.51 -29.65
C THR A 57 39.47 0.42 -28.52
N TYR A 58 40.19 1.51 -28.26
CA TYR A 58 39.88 2.43 -27.18
C TYR A 58 38.52 3.10 -27.38
N ILE A 59 38.26 3.67 -28.56
CA ILE A 59 36.98 4.33 -28.83
C ILE A 59 35.85 3.32 -28.83
N HIS A 60 35.99 2.19 -29.52
CA HIS A 60 34.93 1.19 -29.57
C HIS A 60 34.67 0.61 -28.18
N THR A 61 35.69 0.21 -27.43
CA THR A 61 35.50 -0.34 -26.09
C THR A 61 34.94 0.70 -25.15
N TYR A 62 35.47 1.93 -25.13
CA TYR A 62 34.99 2.98 -24.23
C TYR A 62 33.55 3.38 -24.55
N ILE A 63 33.24 3.67 -25.81
CA ILE A 63 31.89 4.07 -26.23
C ILE A 63 30.93 2.90 -25.99
N HIS A 64 31.26 1.69 -26.43
CA HIS A 64 30.37 0.56 -26.26
C HIS A 64 30.16 0.25 -24.79
N THR A 65 31.21 0.15 -23.99
CA THR A 65 31.07 -0.13 -22.56
C THR A 65 30.32 0.98 -21.87
N TYR A 66 30.71 2.24 -22.03
CA TYR A 66 30.06 3.37 -21.37
C TYR A 66 28.59 3.47 -21.75
N ILE A 67 28.26 3.48 -23.04
CA ILE A 67 26.88 3.57 -23.51
C ILE A 67 26.09 2.34 -23.06
N HIS A 68 26.60 1.14 -23.26
CA HIS A 68 25.89 -0.08 -22.87
C HIS A 68 25.68 -0.12 -21.37
N THR A 69 26.71 0.12 -20.55
CA THR A 69 26.57 0.12 -19.10
C THR A 69 25.66 1.23 -18.63
N TYR A 70 25.78 2.44 -19.16
CA TYR A 70 24.96 3.58 -18.73
C TYR A 70 23.50 3.36 -19.11
N ILE A 71 23.22 3.02 -20.36
CA ILE A 71 21.85 2.77 -20.83
C ILE A 71 21.27 1.57 -20.09
N HIS A 72 21.99 0.45 -20.02
CA HIS A 72 21.47 -0.74 -19.34
C HIS A 72 21.23 -0.47 -17.85
N THR A 73 22.19 0.10 -17.14
CA THR A 73 22.00 0.39 -15.70
C THR A 73 20.92 1.42 -15.50
N TYR A 74 20.91 2.54 -16.22
CA TYR A 74 19.90 3.58 -16.07
C TYR A 74 18.50 3.06 -16.39
N ILE A 75 18.30 2.42 -17.55
CA ILE A 75 17.00 1.88 -17.94
C ILE A 75 16.57 0.78 -16.98
N HIS A 76 17.44 -0.19 -16.68
CA HIS A 76 17.10 -1.29 -15.79
C HIS A 76 16.76 -0.77 -14.39
N THR A 77 17.60 0.07 -13.80
CA THR A 77 17.34 0.63 -12.47
C THR A 77 16.10 1.51 -12.47
N TYR A 78 15.92 2.39 -13.45
CA TYR A 78 14.76 3.28 -13.50
C TYR A 78 13.47 2.50 -13.70
N ILE A 79 13.41 1.61 -14.69
CA ILE A 79 12.22 0.78 -14.94
C ILE A 79 11.95 -0.12 -13.76
N HIS A 80 12.97 -0.84 -13.25
CA HIS A 80 12.76 -1.75 -12.12
C HIS A 80 12.33 -0.99 -10.88
N THR A 81 13.00 0.10 -10.51
CA THR A 81 12.61 0.89 -9.33
C THR A 81 11.25 1.52 -9.51
N TYR A 82 10.95 2.15 -10.65
CA TYR A 82 9.66 2.77 -10.90
C TYR A 82 8.53 1.74 -10.89
N ILE A 83 8.65 0.65 -11.66
CA ILE A 83 7.62 -0.38 -11.72
C ILE A 83 7.47 -1.05 -10.36
N HIS A 84 8.57 -1.47 -9.73
CA HIS A 84 8.49 -2.15 -8.45
C HIS A 84 7.90 -1.23 -7.38
N THR A 85 8.40 0.00 -7.25
CA THR A 85 7.88 0.93 -6.24
C THR A 85 6.44 1.30 -6.53
N TYR A 86 6.08 1.66 -7.77
CA TYR A 86 4.72 2.04 -8.12
C TYR A 86 3.74 0.89 -7.92
N ILE A 87 4.03 -0.29 -8.48
CA ILE A 87 3.15 -1.46 -8.34
C ILE A 87 3.07 -1.89 -6.89
N HIS A 88 4.20 -2.05 -6.19
CA HIS A 88 4.19 -2.49 -4.81
C HIS A 88 3.46 -1.49 -3.91
N THR A 89 3.75 -0.18 -4.03
CA THR A 89 3.08 0.83 -3.21
C THR A 89 1.61 0.93 -3.56
N TYR A 90 1.23 0.94 -4.84
CA TYR A 90 -0.16 1.02 -5.25
C TYR A 90 -0.95 -0.21 -4.80
N ILE A 91 -0.45 -1.42 -5.08
CA ILE A 91 -1.12 -2.66 -4.67
C ILE A 91 -1.18 -2.75 -3.15
N HIS A 92 -0.08 -2.52 -2.45
CA HIS A 92 -0.06 -2.62 -1.00
C HIS A 92 -0.98 -1.57 -0.37
N THR A 93 -0.92 -0.31 -0.80
CA THR A 93 -1.81 0.73 -0.26
C THR A 93 -3.26 0.46 -0.62
N TYR A 94 -3.58 0.10 -1.85
CA TYR A 94 -4.95 -0.20 -2.26
C TYR A 94 -5.51 -1.41 -1.51
N ILE A 95 -4.79 -2.53 -1.49
CA ILE A 95 -5.24 -3.74 -0.79
C ILE A 95 -5.34 -3.47 0.71
N HIS A 96 -4.30 -2.89 1.32
CA HIS A 96 -4.32 -2.63 2.76
C HIS A 96 -5.43 -1.66 3.12
N THR A 97 -5.55 -0.52 2.42
CA THR A 97 -6.59 0.46 2.73
C THR A 97 -7.97 -0.11 2.45
N TYR A 98 -8.22 -0.73 1.30
CA TYR A 98 -9.51 -1.28 0.95
C TYR A 98 -9.92 -2.40 1.90
N ILE A 99 -9.07 -3.39 2.12
CA ILE A 99 -9.38 -4.52 3.00
C ILE A 99 -9.50 -4.04 4.44
N HIS A 100 -8.55 -3.25 4.95
CA HIS A 100 -8.61 -2.78 6.32
C HIS A 100 -9.85 -1.90 6.54
N THR A 101 -10.10 -0.91 5.68
CA THR A 101 -11.27 -0.04 5.84
C THR A 101 -12.56 -0.82 5.66
N TYR A 102 -12.69 -1.66 4.63
CA TYR A 102 -13.90 -2.42 4.40
C TYR A 102 -14.19 -3.40 5.53
N ILE A 103 -13.21 -4.22 5.91
CA ILE A 103 -13.38 -5.21 6.99
C ILE A 103 -13.61 -4.48 8.31
N HIS A 104 -12.79 -3.49 8.65
CA HIS A 104 -12.94 -2.77 9.92
C HIS A 104 -14.29 -2.06 9.97
N THR A 105 -14.68 -1.32 8.93
CA THR A 105 -15.97 -0.62 8.93
C THR A 105 -17.13 -1.60 8.93
N TYR A 106 -17.11 -2.65 8.10
CA TYR A 106 -18.19 -3.63 8.04
C TYR A 106 -18.34 -4.38 9.36
N ILE A 107 -17.25 -4.93 9.89
CA ILE A 107 -17.28 -5.67 11.16
C ILE A 107 -17.65 -4.74 12.30
N HIS A 108 -17.00 -3.58 12.42
CA HIS A 108 -17.29 -2.65 13.50
C HIS A 108 -18.73 -2.15 13.42
N THR A 109 -19.21 -1.72 12.25
CA THR A 109 -20.60 -1.25 12.11
C THR A 109 -21.57 -2.38 12.32
N TYR A 110 -21.37 -3.56 11.75
CA TYR A 110 -22.28 -4.69 11.91
C TYR A 110 -22.34 -5.16 13.36
N ILE A 111 -21.19 -5.43 13.98
CA ILE A 111 -21.13 -5.88 15.38
C ILE A 111 -21.67 -4.79 16.30
N HIS A 112 -21.20 -3.55 16.17
CA HIS A 112 -21.65 -2.47 17.04
C HIS A 112 -23.14 -2.23 16.86
N THR A 113 -23.65 -2.09 15.64
CA THR A 113 -25.08 -1.85 15.42
C THR A 113 -25.90 -3.05 15.86
N TYR A 114 -25.55 -4.27 15.47
CA TYR A 114 -26.31 -5.46 15.83
C TYR A 114 -26.32 -5.69 17.35
N ILE A 115 -25.15 -5.72 17.99
CA ILE A 115 -25.06 -5.95 19.43
C ILE A 115 -25.68 -4.78 20.19
N HIS A 116 -25.33 -3.53 19.87
CA HIS A 116 -25.88 -2.39 20.59
C HIS A 116 -27.39 -2.32 20.40
N THR A 117 -27.91 -2.41 19.16
CA THR A 117 -29.36 -2.33 18.95
C THR A 117 -30.06 -3.54 19.57
N TYR A 118 -29.58 -4.76 19.39
CA TYR A 118 -30.21 -5.95 19.95
C TYR A 118 -30.21 -5.92 21.48
N ILE A 119 -29.05 -5.72 22.11
CA ILE A 119 -28.94 -5.67 23.57
C ILE A 119 -29.71 -4.49 24.12
N HIS A 120 -29.52 -3.28 23.58
CA HIS A 120 -30.21 -2.10 24.07
C HIS A 120 -31.72 -2.26 23.90
N THR A 121 -32.21 -2.63 22.72
CA THR A 121 -33.66 -2.80 22.51
C THR A 121 -34.20 -3.94 23.34
N TYR A 122 -33.57 -5.11 23.36
CA TYR A 122 -34.07 -6.26 24.12
C TYR A 122 -34.08 -5.97 25.62
N ILE A 123 -32.96 -5.53 26.18
CA ILE A 123 -32.87 -5.24 27.62
C ILE A 123 -33.76 -4.07 27.98
N HIS A 124 -33.70 -2.96 27.24
CA HIS A 124 -34.53 -1.79 27.55
C HIS A 124 -36.01 -2.15 27.43
N THR A 125 -36.44 -2.76 26.33
CA THR A 125 -37.86 -3.11 26.16
C THR A 125 -38.28 -4.15 27.17
N TYR A 126 -37.52 -5.23 27.40
CA TYR A 126 -37.88 -6.27 28.35
C TYR A 126 -37.94 -5.72 29.78
N ILE A 127 -36.87 -5.06 30.25
CA ILE A 127 -36.84 -4.51 31.61
C ILE A 127 -37.89 -3.42 31.76
N HIS A 128 -37.96 -2.46 30.83
CA HIS A 128 -38.93 -1.38 30.93
C HIS A 128 -40.35 -1.93 30.88
N THR A 129 -40.70 -2.76 29.91
CA THR A 129 -42.06 -3.31 29.82
C THR A 129 -42.36 -4.22 31.00
N TYR A 130 -41.50 -5.15 31.37
CA TYR A 130 -41.75 -6.07 32.47
C TYR A 130 -41.86 -5.33 33.79
N ILE A 131 -40.88 -4.51 34.16
CA ILE A 131 -40.90 -3.77 35.42
C ILE A 131 -42.04 -2.77 35.42
N HIS A 132 -42.19 -1.95 34.38
CA HIS A 132 -43.26 -0.95 34.35
C HIS A 132 -44.62 -1.63 34.39
N THR A 133 -44.89 -2.63 33.53
CA THR A 133 -46.19 -3.31 33.53
C THR A 133 -46.42 -4.07 34.83
N TYR A 134 -45.46 -4.83 35.34
CA TYR A 134 -45.62 -5.60 36.56
C TYR A 134 -45.83 -4.69 37.77
N ILE A 135 -44.95 -3.70 37.98
CA ILE A 135 -45.08 -2.78 39.11
C ILE A 135 -46.35 -1.94 38.97
N HIS A 136 -46.59 -1.35 37.80
CA HIS A 136 -47.78 -0.54 37.59
C HIS A 136 -49.05 -1.38 37.78
N THR A 137 -49.16 -2.54 37.12
CA THR A 137 -50.35 -3.37 37.26
C THR A 137 -50.50 -3.91 38.67
N TYR A 138 -49.44 -4.44 39.30
CA TYR A 138 -49.53 -4.98 40.65
C TYR A 138 -49.89 -3.90 41.66
N ILE A 139 -49.15 -2.78 41.69
CA ILE A 139 -49.42 -1.68 42.63
C ILE A 139 -50.78 -1.07 42.34
N HIS A 140 -51.06 -0.71 41.09
CA HIS A 140 -52.33 -0.08 40.74
C HIS A 140 -53.49 -1.03 41.05
N THR A 141 -53.46 -2.28 40.59
CA THR A 141 -54.56 -3.22 40.85
C THR A 141 -54.66 -3.55 42.33
N TYR A 142 -53.57 -3.85 43.03
CA TYR A 142 -53.62 -4.19 44.45
C TYR A 142 -54.12 -3.01 45.28
N ILE A 143 -53.51 -1.83 45.15
CA ILE A 143 -53.92 -0.65 45.91
C ILE A 143 -55.34 -0.23 45.53
N HIS A 144 -55.63 -0.09 44.24
CA HIS A 144 -56.96 0.34 43.80
C HIS A 144 -58.01 -0.67 44.24
N THR A 145 -57.84 -1.97 43.97
CA THR A 145 -58.83 -2.97 44.35
C THR A 145 -58.93 -3.11 45.85
N TYR A 146 -57.83 -3.20 46.60
CA TYR A 146 -57.86 -3.35 48.04
C TYR A 146 -58.49 -2.13 48.71
N ILE A 147 -58.00 -0.91 48.42
CA ILE A 147 -58.55 0.30 49.02
C ILE A 147 -59.99 0.50 48.59
N HIS A 148 -60.31 0.41 47.30
CA HIS A 148 -61.67 0.63 46.82
C HIS A 148 -62.64 -0.42 47.37
N THR A 149 -62.28 -1.70 47.34
CA THR A 149 -63.16 -2.76 47.87
C THR A 149 -63.26 -2.69 49.38
N TYR A 150 -62.15 -2.49 50.11
CA TYR A 150 -62.16 -2.39 51.56
C TYR A 150 -62.95 -1.18 52.03
N ILE A 151 -62.67 0.02 51.51
CA ILE A 151 -63.41 1.24 51.87
C ILE A 151 -64.87 1.09 51.48
N ARG A 152 -65.18 0.66 50.25
CA ARG A 152 -66.57 0.50 49.81
C ARG A 152 -67.33 -0.51 50.65
N THR A 153 -66.74 -1.69 50.93
CA THR A 153 -67.40 -2.73 51.72
C THR A 153 -67.50 -2.34 53.18
N TYR A 154 -66.46 -1.77 53.78
CA TYR A 154 -66.46 -1.34 55.17
C TYR A 154 -67.45 -0.20 55.40
N ILE A 155 -67.39 0.86 54.59
CA ILE A 155 -68.34 1.98 54.69
C ILE A 155 -69.76 1.50 54.40
N HIS A 156 -69.97 0.71 53.35
CA HIS A 156 -71.31 0.23 53.01
C HIS A 156 -71.88 -0.69 54.09
N THR A 157 -71.10 -1.64 54.61
CA THR A 157 -71.56 -2.54 55.69
C THR A 157 -71.73 -1.79 57.00
N TYR A 158 -70.81 -0.91 57.37
CA TYR A 158 -70.89 -0.11 58.59
C TYR A 158 -72.11 0.82 58.56
N ILE A 159 -72.29 1.60 57.49
CA ILE A 159 -73.47 2.46 57.34
C ILE A 159 -74.74 1.62 57.31
N ARG A 160 -74.78 0.54 56.53
CA ARG A 160 -75.96 -0.32 56.44
C ARG A 160 -76.31 -0.92 57.80
N ILE A 161 -75.36 -1.49 58.52
CA ILE A 161 -75.59 -2.09 59.84
C ILE A 161 -75.96 -1.01 60.84
N TYR A 162 -75.19 0.07 60.94
CA TYR A 162 -75.43 1.12 61.92
C TYR A 162 -76.76 1.83 61.68
N VAL A 163 -77.05 2.25 60.45
CA VAL A 163 -78.34 2.89 60.12
C VAL A 163 -79.48 1.90 60.27
N HIS A 164 -79.37 0.66 59.77
CA HIS A 164 -80.45 -0.32 59.89
C HIS A 164 -80.70 -0.71 61.35
N THR A 165 -79.65 -0.95 62.13
CA THR A 165 -79.79 -1.28 63.57
C THR A 165 -80.28 -0.07 64.35
N TYR A 166 -79.76 1.13 64.12
CA TYR A 166 -80.20 2.36 64.78
C TYR A 166 -81.67 2.68 64.46
N VAL A 167 -82.07 2.67 63.18
CA VAL A 167 -83.47 2.86 62.78
C VAL A 167 -84.35 1.77 63.37
N ARG A 168 -83.98 0.49 63.25
CA ARG A 168 -84.76 -0.62 63.81
C ARG A 168 -84.91 -0.52 65.33
N THR A 169 -83.84 -0.17 66.05
CA THR A 169 -83.87 -0.12 67.52
C THR A 169 -84.53 1.15 68.04
N TYR A 170 -84.14 2.32 67.56
CA TYR A 170 -84.60 3.61 68.09
C TYR A 170 -85.92 4.08 67.49
N ILE A 171 -86.20 3.79 66.22
CA ILE A 171 -87.45 4.21 65.58
C ILE A 171 -88.53 3.13 65.72
N HIS A 172 -88.19 1.85 65.54
CA HIS A 172 -89.21 0.79 65.56
C HIS A 172 -89.40 0.11 66.93
N ILE A 173 -88.34 -0.24 67.65
CA ILE A 173 -88.45 -1.07 68.87
C ILE A 173 -88.62 -0.21 70.14
N ARG A 174 -87.85 0.88 70.28
CA ARG A 174 -87.83 1.69 71.49
C ARG A 174 -89.16 2.40 71.80
N PRO A 175 -89.92 2.96 70.82
CA PRO A 175 -91.23 3.52 71.09
C PRO A 175 -92.24 2.44 71.49
N VAL A 176 -92.17 1.26 70.86
CA VAL A 176 -93.02 0.11 71.22
C VAL A 176 -92.73 -0.36 72.64
N PHE A 177 -91.45 -0.46 73.02
CA PHE A 177 -91.06 -0.85 74.38
C PHE A 177 -91.45 0.19 75.43
N LEU A 178 -91.26 1.49 75.16
CA LEU A 178 -91.71 2.57 76.05
C LEU A 178 -93.24 2.61 76.20
N PHE A 179 -93.97 2.38 75.11
CA PHE A 179 -95.43 2.32 75.13
C PHE A 179 -95.94 1.12 75.95
N LEU A 180 -95.33 -0.05 75.79
CA LEU A 180 -95.63 -1.25 76.59
C LEU A 180 -95.32 -1.04 78.08
N HIS A 181 -94.25 -0.31 78.42
CA HIS A 181 -93.90 -0.09 79.81
C HIS A 181 -94.74 1.01 80.49
N SER A 182 -95.31 1.96 79.74
CA SER A 182 -96.26 2.96 80.26
C SER A 182 -97.69 2.43 80.46
N LEU A 183 -97.96 1.19 80.07
CA LEU A 183 -99.25 0.50 80.23
C LEU A 183 -99.27 -0.49 81.42
N ASN A 184 -98.18 -0.56 82.19
CA ASN A 184 -98.13 -1.14 83.54
C ASN A 184 -98.11 -0.02 84.57
#